data_AF-A0AAW0NI65-F1
#
_entry.id   AF-A0AAW0NI65-F1
#
_cell.length_a   1.000
_cell.length_b   1.000
_cell.length_c   1.000
_cell.angle_alpha   90.00
_cell.angle_beta   90.00
_cell.angle_gamma   90.00
#
_symmetry.space_group_name_H-M   'P 1'
#
loop_
_entity.id
_entity.type
_entity.pdbx_description
1 polymer ?
#
loop_
_entity_poly.entity_id
_entity_poly.type
_entity_poly.pdbx_seq_one_letter_code
_entity_poly.pdbx_strand_id
1 'polypeptide(L)'
;MLLLSQDQDISLEEVLKYPLTPVPLSLAHLNGSLCATNKASLVHKLEAMVQHLRTPPMVDVVIIDVMFLIRSQVSFLPVHYGDVARYLLKTVKAFGAKMVFLVCDVYSIETIKDTCREERGTITGGTYPDKLGPAQSRPRDFANMLKHDSFKNAFFKFLIDE
;
A
#
# COMPACT_ATOMS: atom_id res chain seq x y z
N MET A 1 14.76 -9.72 -26.46
CA MET A 1 15.21 -8.34 -26.76
C MET A 1 16.72 -8.24 -26.84
N LEU A 2 17.49 -8.59 -25.80
CA LEU A 2 18.97 -8.46 -25.84
C LEU A 2 19.68 -9.32 -26.91
N LEU A 3 19.21 -10.56 -27.16
CA LEU A 3 19.73 -11.39 -28.24
C LEU A 3 19.36 -10.81 -29.62
N LEU A 4 18.13 -10.31 -29.75
CA LEU A 4 17.64 -9.68 -30.97
C LEU A 4 18.37 -8.36 -31.27
N SER A 5 18.84 -7.63 -30.25
CA SER A 5 19.60 -6.40 -30.47
C SER A 5 21.01 -6.66 -31.01
N GLN A 6 21.60 -7.82 -30.71
CA GLN A 6 22.84 -8.24 -31.35
C GLN A 6 22.62 -8.65 -32.81
N ASP A 7 21.52 -9.34 -33.12
CA ASP A 7 21.24 -9.78 -34.49
C ASP A 7 20.70 -8.67 -35.39
N GLN A 8 20.05 -7.64 -34.82
CA GLN A 8 19.33 -6.60 -35.57
C GLN A 8 19.94 -5.19 -35.41
N ASP A 9 21.14 -5.09 -34.82
CA ASP A 9 21.87 -3.83 -34.58
C ASP A 9 21.00 -2.75 -33.88
N ILE A 10 20.18 -3.19 -32.93
CA ILE A 10 19.32 -2.28 -32.16
C ILE A 10 20.17 -1.68 -31.05
N SER A 11 20.11 -0.35 -30.90
CA SER A 11 20.84 0.36 -29.85
C SER A 11 20.58 -0.25 -28.47
N LEU A 12 21.66 -0.67 -27.80
CA LEU A 12 21.62 -1.19 -26.43
C LEU A 12 21.03 -0.18 -25.45
N GLU A 13 21.22 1.11 -25.70
CA GLU A 13 20.62 2.18 -24.91
C GLU A 13 19.09 2.11 -24.95
N GLU A 14 18.51 1.85 -26.13
CA GLU A 14 17.06 1.73 -26.31
C GLU A 14 16.52 0.44 -25.70
N VAL A 15 17.28 -0.65 -25.82
CA VAL A 15 16.92 -1.98 -25.31
C VAL A 15 16.90 -2.03 -23.78
N LEU A 16 17.80 -1.28 -23.13
CA LEU A 16 17.90 -1.20 -21.67
C LEU A 16 16.91 -0.20 -21.03
N LYS A 17 16.21 0.62 -21.83
CA LYS A 17 15.11 1.46 -21.33
C LYS A 17 13.89 0.64 -20.89
N TYR A 18 13.77 -0.60 -21.35
CA TYR A 18 12.66 -1.48 -21.03
C TYR A 18 13.13 -2.71 -20.23
N PRO A 19 12.36 -3.17 -19.24
CA PRO A 19 12.72 -4.35 -18.46
C PRO A 19 12.82 -5.59 -19.37
N LEU A 20 14.04 -6.09 -19.52
CA LEU A 20 14.37 -7.21 -20.42
C LEU A 20 13.75 -8.55 -20.01
N THR A 21 13.33 -8.66 -18.75
CA THR A 21 12.70 -9.81 -18.13
C THR A 21 11.58 -9.34 -17.19
N PRO A 22 10.50 -10.11 -16.99
CA PRO A 22 9.40 -9.74 -16.09
C PRO A 22 9.85 -9.57 -14.62
N VAL A 23 11.01 -10.13 -14.27
CA VAL A 23 11.67 -9.93 -12.98
C VAL A 23 13.13 -9.55 -13.27
N PRO A 24 13.68 -8.48 -12.65
CA PRO A 24 15.08 -8.12 -12.80
C PRO A 24 16.01 -9.32 -12.54
N LEU A 25 17.08 -9.49 -13.32
CA LEU A 25 18.07 -10.56 -13.10
C LEU A 25 18.80 -10.45 -11.74
N SER A 26 18.72 -9.29 -11.08
CA SER A 26 19.11 -9.15 -9.67
C SER A 26 18.22 -9.92 -8.70
N LEU A 27 17.02 -10.32 -9.13
CA LEU A 27 15.96 -10.99 -8.35
C LEU A 27 15.53 -12.33 -8.94
N ALA A 28 16.05 -12.73 -10.09
CA ALA A 28 15.74 -14.00 -10.76
C ALA A 28 16.96 -14.59 -11.47
N HIS A 29 17.08 -15.91 -11.43
CA HIS A 29 18.04 -16.68 -12.22
C HIS A 29 17.69 -16.62 -13.72
N LEU A 30 18.65 -16.95 -14.58
CA LEU A 30 18.47 -16.95 -16.05
C LEU A 30 17.35 -17.86 -16.56
N ASN A 31 16.93 -18.85 -15.76
CA ASN A 31 15.80 -19.74 -16.06
C ASN A 31 14.45 -19.20 -15.56
N GLY A 32 14.40 -17.97 -15.05
CA GLY A 32 13.19 -17.31 -14.56
C GLY A 32 12.78 -17.71 -13.13
N SER A 33 13.50 -18.62 -12.46
CA SER A 33 13.25 -18.86 -11.04
C SER A 33 13.70 -17.66 -10.22
N LEU A 34 12.91 -17.26 -9.22
CA LEU A 34 13.32 -16.17 -8.34
C LEU A 34 14.62 -16.56 -7.65
N CYS A 35 15.58 -15.63 -7.64
CA CYS A 35 16.71 -15.71 -6.72
C CYS A 35 16.10 -15.58 -5.33
N ALA A 36 15.83 -16.73 -4.69
CA ALA A 36 15.55 -16.81 -3.27
C ALA A 36 16.83 -16.37 -2.55
N THR A 37 17.05 -15.06 -2.54
CA THR A 37 18.27 -14.50 -1.98
C THR A 37 18.28 -14.83 -0.51
N ASN A 38 19.47 -15.13 0.00
CA ASN A 38 19.81 -15.28 1.41
C ASN A 38 19.31 -14.13 2.32
N LYS A 39 18.61 -13.12 1.79
CA LYS A 39 17.91 -12.05 2.51
C LYS A 39 16.77 -12.59 3.39
N ALA A 40 16.01 -13.59 2.92
CA ALA A 40 15.01 -14.26 3.77
C ALA A 40 15.70 -15.04 4.91
N SER A 41 16.80 -15.74 4.60
CA SER A 41 17.61 -16.43 5.59
C SER A 41 18.32 -15.47 6.56
N LEU A 42 18.65 -14.26 6.13
CA LEU A 42 19.28 -13.23 6.96
C LEU A 42 18.32 -12.77 8.07
N VAL A 43 17.03 -12.59 7.76
CA VAL A 43 16.01 -12.28 8.78
C VAL A 43 15.98 -13.37 9.85
N HIS A 44 15.91 -14.64 9.45
CA HIS A 44 15.91 -15.76 10.39
C HIS A 44 17.21 -15.89 11.21
N LYS A 45 18.36 -15.58 10.59
CA LYS A 45 19.65 -15.56 11.31
C LYS A 45 19.73 -14.40 12.29
N LEU A 46 19.22 -13.22 11.93
CA LEU A 46 19.15 -12.06 12.82
C LEU A 46 18.18 -12.34 13.99
N GLU A 47 17.01 -12.93 13.73
CA GLU A 47 16.07 -13.38 14.76
C GLU A 47 16.73 -14.35 15.74
N ALA A 48 17.50 -15.33 15.24
CA ALA A 48 18.22 -16.30 16.07
C ALA A 48 19.36 -15.67 16.90
N MET A 49 19.91 -14.54 16.46
CA MET A 49 20.97 -13.80 17.19
C MET A 49 20.40 -12.85 18.25
N VAL A 50 19.11 -12.51 18.19
CA VAL A 50 18.44 -11.69 19.20
C VAL A 50 17.93 -12.60 20.30
N GLN A 51 18.57 -12.54 21.48
CA GLN A 51 17.93 -13.05 22.69
C GLN A 51 16.63 -12.28 22.88
N HIS A 52 15.49 -12.98 22.99
CA HIS A 52 14.18 -12.35 23.17
C HIS A 52 14.22 -11.37 24.34
N LEU A 53 14.43 -10.08 24.04
CA LEU A 53 14.14 -9.01 24.97
C LEU A 53 12.67 -9.18 25.32
N ARG A 54 12.37 -9.30 26.62
CA ARG A 54 11.00 -9.44 27.10
C ARG A 54 10.15 -8.39 26.40
N THR A 55 9.09 -8.84 25.72
CA THR A 55 8.13 -7.93 25.09
C THR A 55 7.75 -6.89 26.13
N PRO A 56 7.92 -5.59 25.84
CA PRO A 56 7.56 -4.55 26.79
C PRO A 56 6.13 -4.79 27.27
N PRO A 57 5.86 -4.72 28.58
CA PRO A 57 4.55 -5.03 29.13
C PRO A 57 3.48 -4.03 28.67
N MET A 58 3.89 -2.88 28.14
CA MET A 58 3.02 -1.81 27.69
C MET A 58 3.53 -1.24 26.37
N VAL A 59 2.58 -0.95 25.47
CA VAL A 59 2.84 -0.28 24.21
C VAL A 59 2.49 1.19 24.37
N ASP A 60 3.50 2.07 24.37
CA ASP A 60 3.27 3.51 24.47
C ASP A 60 2.75 4.10 23.16
N VAL A 61 3.24 3.61 22.03
CA VAL A 61 2.98 4.16 20.69
C VAL A 61 2.59 3.07 19.70
N VAL A 62 1.51 3.27 18.97
CA VAL A 62 1.10 2.42 17.85
C VAL A 62 1.07 3.25 16.58
N ILE A 63 1.66 2.71 15.50
CA ILE A 63 1.65 3.33 14.18
C ILE A 63 0.84 2.41 13.26
N ILE A 64 -0.20 2.94 12.65
CA ILE A 64 -1.15 2.16 11.84
C ILE A 64 -1.15 2.69 10.41
N ASP A 65 -0.94 1.79 9.44
CA ASP A 65 -1.31 2.05 8.05
C ASP A 65 -2.84 2.04 7.93
N VAL A 66 -3.40 3.23 7.73
CA VAL A 66 -4.85 3.46 7.68
C VAL A 66 -5.49 2.75 6.49
N MET A 67 -4.81 2.72 5.34
CA MET A 67 -5.35 2.08 4.14
C MET A 67 -5.42 0.57 4.32
N PHE A 68 -4.42 -0.02 4.97
CA PHE A 68 -4.45 -1.43 5.32
C PHE A 68 -5.58 -1.74 6.30
N LEU A 69 -5.72 -0.95 7.37
CA LEU A 69 -6.79 -1.13 8.36
C LEU A 69 -8.17 -1.10 7.70
N ILE A 70 -8.44 -0.08 6.88
CA ILE A 70 -9.73 0.05 6.19
C ILE A 70 -9.96 -1.11 5.22
N ARG A 71 -8.95 -1.48 4.42
CA ARG A 71 -9.06 -2.56 3.43
C ARG A 71 -9.33 -3.92 4.07
N SER A 72 -8.71 -4.20 5.21
CA SER A 72 -8.94 -5.44 5.95
C SER A 72 -10.35 -5.55 6.56
N GLN A 73 -11.02 -4.41 6.77
CA GLN A 73 -12.31 -4.35 7.46
C GLN A 73 -13.48 -3.95 6.56
N VAL A 74 -13.29 -3.80 5.24
CA VAL A 74 -14.31 -3.28 4.30
C VAL A 74 -15.68 -3.96 4.44
N SER A 75 -15.70 -5.26 4.67
CA SER A 75 -16.91 -6.07 4.82
C SER A 75 -17.72 -5.76 6.08
N PHE A 76 -17.08 -5.23 7.12
CA PHE A 76 -17.68 -4.91 8.41
C PHE A 76 -17.96 -3.42 8.59
N LEU A 77 -17.56 -2.60 7.61
CA LEU A 77 -17.75 -1.16 7.69
C LEU A 77 -19.24 -0.78 7.60
N PRO A 78 -19.71 0.15 8.46
CA PRO A 78 -21.05 0.70 8.41
C PRO A 78 -21.42 1.35 7.06
N VAL A 79 -22.70 1.61 6.89
CA VAL A 79 -23.26 2.19 5.66
C VAL A 79 -22.93 3.67 5.54
N HIS A 80 -22.92 4.44 6.62
CA HIS A 80 -22.67 5.90 6.56
C HIS A 80 -21.22 6.25 6.92
N TYR A 81 -20.68 7.30 6.28
CA TYR A 81 -19.29 7.72 6.52
C TYR A 81 -19.03 8.14 7.97
N GLY A 82 -19.98 8.82 8.64
CA GLY A 82 -19.85 9.17 10.06
C GLY A 82 -19.75 7.93 10.97
N ASP A 83 -20.52 6.88 10.65
CA ASP A 83 -20.44 5.62 11.40
C ASP A 83 -19.14 4.87 11.11
N VAL A 84 -18.60 4.98 9.90
CA VAL A 84 -17.26 4.46 9.55
C VAL A 84 -16.18 5.15 10.38
N ALA A 85 -16.19 6.48 10.48
CA ALA A 85 -15.25 7.23 11.31
C ALA A 85 -15.31 6.77 12.78
N ARG A 86 -16.53 6.65 13.32
CA ARG A 86 -16.74 6.16 14.69
C ARG A 86 -16.28 4.71 14.88
N TYR A 87 -16.51 3.85 13.90
CA TYR A 87 -16.04 2.46 13.91
C TYR A 87 -14.51 2.40 13.93
N LEU A 88 -13.84 3.15 13.06
CA LEU A 88 -12.38 3.23 13.01
C LEU A 88 -11.81 3.76 14.33
N LEU A 89 -12.39 4.80 14.90
CA LEU A 89 -11.95 5.35 16.19
C LEU A 89 -12.06 4.32 17.33
N LYS A 90 -13.15 3.54 17.36
CA LYS A 90 -13.31 2.43 18.32
C LYS A 90 -12.23 1.36 18.12
N THR A 91 -11.97 0.97 16.88
CA THR A 91 -10.92 -0.01 16.54
C THR A 91 -9.55 0.48 16.96
N VAL A 92 -9.23 1.76 16.70
CA VAL A 92 -7.97 2.40 17.08
C VAL A 92 -7.81 2.46 18.60
N LYS A 93 -8.88 2.77 19.33
CA LYS A 93 -8.87 2.78 20.80
C LYS A 93 -8.62 1.39 21.41
N ALA A 94 -9.03 0.33 20.73
CA ALA A 94 -8.86 -1.04 21.20
C ALA A 94 -7.38 -1.49 21.27
N PHE A 95 -6.46 -0.80 20.60
CA PHE A 95 -5.03 -1.09 20.68
C PHE A 95 -4.41 -0.73 22.05
N GLY A 96 -5.10 0.07 22.89
CA GLY A 96 -4.68 0.31 24.27
C GLY A 96 -3.37 1.09 24.44
N ALA A 97 -2.89 1.75 23.40
CA ALA A 97 -1.66 2.55 23.44
C ALA A 97 -1.92 3.99 23.94
N LYS A 98 -0.90 4.62 24.53
CA LYS A 98 -0.99 6.02 24.97
C LYS A 98 -1.13 6.98 23.79
N MET A 99 -0.47 6.67 22.68
CA MET A 99 -0.49 7.46 21.46
C MET A 99 -0.67 6.56 20.24
N VAL A 100 -1.55 6.97 19.32
CA VAL A 100 -1.74 6.27 18.05
C VAL A 100 -1.52 7.23 16.89
N PHE A 101 -0.61 6.87 16.00
CA PHE A 101 -0.37 7.56 14.74
C PHE A 101 -1.08 6.84 13.61
N LEU A 102 -2.01 7.54 12.97
CA LEU A 102 -2.67 7.10 11.76
C LEU A 102 -1.87 7.62 10.57
N VAL A 103 -1.19 6.72 9.87
CA VAL A 103 -0.33 7.05 8.73
C VAL A 103 -1.08 6.71 7.45
N CYS A 104 -1.21 7.73 6.60
CA CYS A 104 -1.79 7.63 5.28
C CYS A 104 -0.70 7.92 4.24
N ASP A 105 -0.69 7.13 3.16
CA ASP A 105 0.14 7.44 2.01
C ASP A 105 -0.30 8.78 1.38
N VAL A 106 0.64 9.71 1.27
CA VAL A 106 0.45 10.93 0.48
C VAL A 106 0.88 10.63 -0.96
N TYR A 107 -0.06 10.81 -1.88
CA TYR A 107 0.13 10.51 -3.30
C TYR A 107 0.83 11.70 -3.97
N SER A 108 2.15 11.63 -4.09
CA SER A 108 2.93 12.48 -4.99
C SER A 108 2.91 11.92 -6.40
N ILE A 109 2.89 12.81 -7.39
CA ILE A 109 3.17 12.50 -8.79
C ILE A 109 4.71 12.34 -8.90
N GLU A 110 5.18 11.38 -9.71
CA GLU A 110 6.60 11.07 -9.98
C GLU A 110 7.30 10.16 -8.94
N THR A 111 6.67 9.05 -8.57
CA THR A 111 7.34 8.04 -7.70
C THR A 111 7.24 6.64 -8.25
N ILE A 112 8.08 5.71 -7.74
CA ILE A 112 8.01 4.26 -8.03
C ILE A 112 6.60 3.69 -7.75
N LYS A 113 5.82 4.35 -6.87
CA LYS A 113 4.43 3.95 -6.62
C LYS A 113 3.52 4.17 -7.84
N ASP A 114 3.89 4.99 -8.82
CA ASP A 114 3.10 5.23 -10.03
C ASP A 114 3.09 3.99 -10.94
N THR A 115 4.24 3.35 -11.14
CA THR A 115 4.32 2.08 -11.89
C THR A 115 3.51 0.98 -11.21
N CYS A 116 3.60 0.87 -9.87
CA CYS A 116 2.75 -0.06 -9.10
C CYS A 116 1.24 0.29 -9.14
N ARG A 117 0.86 1.55 -9.41
CA ARG A 117 -0.54 1.96 -9.57
C ARG A 117 -1.08 1.54 -10.93
N GLU A 118 -0.29 1.70 -11.99
CA GLU A 118 -0.65 1.24 -13.34
C GLU A 118 -0.94 -0.27 -13.35
N GLU A 119 -0.07 -1.07 -12.73
CA GLU A 119 -0.25 -2.52 -12.58
C GLU A 119 -1.50 -2.91 -11.77
N ARG A 120 -1.94 -2.05 -10.83
CA ARG A 120 -3.16 -2.27 -10.02
C ARG A 120 -4.44 -1.83 -10.73
N GLY A 121 -4.35 -1.34 -11.96
CA GLY A 121 -5.47 -0.85 -12.74
C GLY A 121 -5.94 0.51 -12.22
N THR A 122 -5.21 1.56 -12.58
CA THR A 122 -5.66 2.94 -12.33
C THR A 122 -6.79 3.25 -13.30
N ILE A 123 -8.03 3.27 -12.81
CA ILE A 123 -9.17 3.79 -13.58
C ILE A 123 -9.07 5.33 -13.52
N THR A 124 -8.34 5.90 -14.47
CA THR A 124 -8.32 7.34 -14.76
C THR A 124 -9.68 7.74 -15.33
N GLY A 125 -10.67 8.01 -14.48
CA GLY A 125 -12.01 8.37 -15.00
C GLY A 125 -13.14 8.54 -14.00
N GLY A 126 -12.87 8.95 -12.76
CA GLY A 126 -13.92 9.20 -11.77
C GLY A 126 -13.76 10.56 -11.10
N THR A 127 -14.68 11.49 -11.35
CA THR A 127 -14.81 12.73 -10.58
C THR A 127 -15.52 12.37 -9.28
N TYR A 128 -14.77 12.33 -8.17
CA TYR A 128 -15.34 12.13 -6.83
C TYR A 128 -15.56 13.48 -6.16
N PRO A 129 -16.59 13.63 -5.32
CA PRO A 129 -16.83 14.87 -4.62
C PRO A 129 -15.65 15.23 -3.71
N ASP A 130 -15.23 16.49 -3.74
CA ASP A 130 -14.10 17.00 -2.95
C ASP A 130 -14.34 16.98 -1.44
N LYS A 131 -15.62 16.87 -1.02
CA LYS A 131 -16.05 16.80 0.38
C LYS A 131 -17.05 15.67 0.57
N LEU A 132 -16.86 14.90 1.64
CA LEU A 132 -17.79 13.88 2.10
C LEU A 132 -18.55 14.38 3.32
N GLY A 133 -19.83 14.05 3.42
CA GLY A 133 -20.65 14.36 4.59
C GLY A 133 -20.86 13.13 5.49
N PRO A 134 -21.08 13.31 6.81
CA PRO A 134 -21.24 12.19 7.74
C PRO A 134 -22.49 11.34 7.46
N ALA A 135 -23.58 11.96 6.99
CA ALA A 135 -24.83 11.28 6.63
C ALA A 135 -24.77 10.58 5.25
N GLN A 136 -23.75 10.87 4.44
CA GLN A 136 -23.65 10.31 3.11
C GLN A 136 -23.37 8.80 3.18
N SER A 137 -24.15 8.04 2.41
CA SER A 137 -24.01 6.59 2.34
C SER A 137 -22.80 6.19 1.51
N ARG A 138 -22.09 5.19 2.01
CA ARG A 138 -21.01 4.48 1.37
C ARG A 138 -21.57 3.68 0.18
N PRO A 139 -20.93 3.75 -0.99
CA PRO A 139 -21.30 2.92 -2.13
C PRO A 139 -20.93 1.46 -1.89
N ARG A 140 -21.60 0.55 -2.60
CA ARG A 140 -21.42 -0.90 -2.47
C ARG A 140 -19.97 -1.33 -2.75
N ASP A 141 -19.32 -0.70 -3.73
CA ASP A 141 -17.94 -1.00 -4.14
C ASP A 141 -16.89 -0.12 -3.48
N PHE A 142 -16.98 0.03 -2.15
CA PHE A 142 -16.06 0.88 -1.39
C PHE A 142 -14.59 0.53 -1.58
N ALA A 143 -14.26 -0.76 -1.71
CA ALA A 143 -12.88 -1.22 -1.94
C ALA A 143 -12.29 -0.68 -3.24
N ASN A 144 -13.11 -0.54 -4.29
CA ASN A 144 -12.68 0.02 -5.57
C ASN A 144 -12.53 1.54 -5.48
N MET A 145 -13.39 2.23 -4.71
CA MET A 145 -13.24 3.68 -4.49
C MET A 145 -11.94 4.04 -3.76
N LEU A 146 -11.50 3.19 -2.82
CA LEU A 146 -10.19 3.29 -2.16
C LEU A 146 -9.00 3.02 -3.10
N LYS A 147 -9.20 2.87 -4.41
CA LYS A 147 -8.12 2.89 -5.40
C LYS A 147 -7.89 4.30 -5.94
N HIS A 148 -8.91 5.16 -5.96
CA HIS A 148 -8.84 6.50 -6.52
C HIS A 148 -8.25 7.52 -5.53
N ASP A 149 -7.27 8.28 -5.98
CA ASP A 149 -6.51 9.19 -5.12
C ASP A 149 -7.32 10.42 -4.69
N SER A 150 -8.17 10.95 -5.57
CA SER A 150 -9.11 12.03 -5.25
C SER A 150 -10.04 11.65 -4.10
N PHE A 151 -10.63 10.45 -4.16
CA PHE A 151 -11.49 9.93 -3.10
C PHE A 151 -10.73 9.73 -1.79
N LYS A 152 -9.53 9.13 -1.81
CA LYS A 152 -8.72 8.94 -0.59
C LYS A 152 -8.43 10.26 0.10
N ASN A 153 -8.03 11.28 -0.67
CA ASN A 153 -7.73 12.60 -0.13
C ASN A 153 -8.97 13.25 0.51
N ALA A 154 -10.13 13.17 -0.14
CA ALA A 154 -11.38 13.66 0.43
C ALA A 154 -11.79 12.89 1.70
N PHE A 155 -11.61 11.57 1.70
CA PHE A 155 -11.91 10.71 2.83
C PHE A 155 -10.98 10.93 4.03
N PHE A 156 -9.68 11.14 3.80
CA PHE A 156 -8.74 11.45 4.87
C PHE A 156 -9.01 12.83 5.48
N LYS A 157 -9.35 13.83 4.66
CA LYS A 157 -9.79 15.14 5.18
C LYS A 157 -11.04 15.00 6.05
N PHE A 158 -12.02 14.24 5.59
CA PHE A 158 -13.22 13.93 6.37
C PHE A 158 -12.89 13.26 7.72
N LEU A 159 -11.96 12.30 7.76
CA LEU A 159 -11.54 11.67 9.02
C LEU A 159 -10.78 12.59 9.98
N ILE A 160 -10.21 13.69 9.50
CA ILE A 160 -9.53 14.68 10.34
C ILE A 160 -10.53 15.70 10.90
N ASP A 161 -11.57 16.02 10.12
CA ASP A 161 -12.58 17.03 10.47
C ASP A 161 -13.68 16.50 11.42
N GLU A 162 -13.86 15.18 11.54
CA GLU A 162 -14.81 14.49 12.44
C GLU A 162 -14.17 14.00 13.74
#